data_AF-A0A962BYG3-F1
#
_entry.id   AF-A0A962BYG3-F1
#
_cell.length_a   1.000
_cell.length_b   1.000
_cell.length_c   1.000
_cell.angle_alpha   90.00
_cell.angle_beta   90.00
_cell.angle_gamma   90.00
#
_symmetry.space_group_name_H-M   'P 1'
#
loop_
_entity.id
_entity.type
_entity.pdbx_description
1 polymer ?
#
loop_
_entity_poly.entity_id
_entity_poly.type
_entity_poly.pdbx_seq_one_letter_code
_entity_poly.pdbx_strand_id
1 'polypeptide(L)'
;MKPNYDCLIDDALRTKAGNSWNPEHGYGVALDPAATTGWQPNTTKGRPALHPIKLLKLHGSMNWDRTRGSSAGDLVLRGAPYSQSKRAPNEVVPPVWDKSVSDDPVLTALWKEARVALPRGPVLVAIGYSVPQTDLLSRALIRVAAAERSEGQKLSHVIVANPDVDARRRFIRMVQGGMDSRTSVIELDSFAQLRQLFAE
;
A
#
# COMPACT_ATOMS: atom_id res chain seq x y z
N MET A 1 4.77 -5.81 15.68
CA MET A 1 4.05 -5.42 14.45
C MET A 1 4.80 -6.02 13.28
N LYS A 2 4.20 -6.96 12.53
CA LYS A 2 4.83 -7.44 11.29
C LYS A 2 4.55 -6.41 10.19
N PRO A 3 5.58 -5.82 9.58
CA PRO A 3 5.38 -4.95 8.43
C PRO A 3 4.91 -5.84 7.27
N ASN A 4 4.00 -5.30 6.45
CA ASN A 4 3.39 -6.04 5.35
C ASN A 4 4.40 -6.17 4.18
N TYR A 5 5.34 -7.12 4.32
CA TYR A 5 6.24 -7.53 3.23
C TYR A 5 5.68 -8.71 2.44
N ASP A 6 4.59 -9.31 2.92
CA ASP A 6 4.03 -10.49 2.28
C ASP A 6 3.42 -10.18 0.92
N CYS A 7 3.16 -11.25 0.20
CA CYS A 7 2.64 -11.18 -1.15
C CYS A 7 1.17 -11.59 -1.21
N LEU A 8 0.43 -11.55 -0.10
CA LEU A 8 -0.98 -11.96 -0.09
C LEU A 8 -1.85 -11.02 -0.93
N ILE A 9 -1.62 -9.71 -0.82
CA ILE A 9 -2.34 -8.72 -1.64
C ILE A 9 -1.89 -8.81 -3.10
N ASP A 10 -0.59 -9.00 -3.34
CA ASP A 10 -0.01 -9.16 -4.68
C ASP A 10 -0.63 -10.36 -5.40
N ASP A 11 -0.72 -11.50 -4.71
CA ASP A 11 -1.31 -12.71 -5.25
C ASP A 11 -2.83 -12.57 -5.47
N ALA A 12 -3.52 -11.92 -4.53
CA ALA A 12 -4.94 -11.61 -4.68
C ALA A 12 -5.19 -10.70 -5.90
N LEU A 13 -4.39 -9.65 -6.09
CA LEU A 13 -4.52 -8.76 -7.25
C LEU A 13 -4.17 -9.52 -8.54
N ARG A 14 -3.07 -10.27 -8.56
CA ARG A 14 -2.66 -11.10 -9.71
C ARG A 14 -3.76 -12.06 -10.16
N THR A 15 -4.46 -12.67 -9.20
CA THR A 15 -5.45 -13.73 -9.48
C THR A 15 -6.89 -13.23 -9.61
N LYS A 16 -7.25 -12.11 -9.00
CA LYS A 16 -8.64 -11.61 -8.89
C LYS A 16 -8.89 -10.24 -9.51
N ALA A 17 -7.88 -9.40 -9.71
CA ALA A 17 -8.10 -8.03 -10.19
C ALA A 17 -8.41 -7.96 -11.70
N GLY A 18 -8.20 -9.04 -12.46
CA GLY A 18 -8.38 -9.07 -13.90
C GLY A 18 -7.60 -7.94 -14.58
N ASN A 19 -8.30 -7.08 -15.33
CA ASN A 19 -7.70 -5.96 -16.05
C ASN A 19 -7.53 -4.67 -15.20
N SER A 20 -7.79 -4.74 -13.89
CA SER A 20 -7.67 -3.61 -12.97
C SER A 20 -6.30 -3.49 -12.31
N TRP A 21 -5.41 -4.48 -12.47
CA TRP A 21 -4.05 -4.42 -11.93
C TRP A 21 -3.07 -5.18 -12.83
N ASN A 22 -1.89 -4.60 -13.05
CA ASN A 22 -0.78 -5.22 -13.78
C ASN A 22 0.52 -4.95 -13.00
N PRO A 23 1.37 -5.96 -12.72
CA PRO A 23 2.65 -5.75 -12.02
C PRO A 23 3.55 -4.69 -12.67
N GLU A 24 3.57 -4.57 -14.00
CA GLU A 24 4.45 -3.63 -14.74
C GLU A 24 4.28 -2.17 -14.31
N HIS A 25 3.06 -1.78 -13.90
CA HIS A 25 2.75 -0.40 -13.51
C HIS A 25 2.04 -0.31 -12.14
N GLY A 26 1.60 -1.44 -11.61
CA GLY A 26 0.78 -1.54 -10.40
C GLY A 26 1.57 -1.32 -9.13
N TYR A 27 2.88 -1.54 -9.10
CA TYR A 27 3.70 -1.25 -7.92
C TYR A 27 4.07 0.23 -7.76
N GLY A 28 3.79 1.07 -8.77
CA GLY A 28 4.15 2.50 -8.74
C GLY A 28 5.63 2.80 -8.94
N VAL A 29 6.42 1.82 -9.38
CA VAL A 29 7.84 1.94 -9.75
C VAL A 29 8.11 1.14 -11.02
N ALA A 30 9.16 1.50 -11.74
CA ALA A 30 9.58 0.77 -12.93
C ALA A 30 10.07 -0.64 -12.55
N LEU A 31 9.60 -1.62 -13.30
CA LEU A 31 10.08 -3.00 -13.23
C LEU A 31 10.89 -3.31 -14.49
N ASP A 32 11.87 -4.19 -14.36
CA ASP A 32 12.48 -4.83 -15.52
C ASP A 32 11.38 -5.64 -16.26
N PRO A 33 11.14 -5.42 -17.57
CA PRO A 33 10.14 -6.15 -18.33
C PRO A 33 10.33 -7.68 -18.29
N ALA A 34 11.56 -8.18 -18.23
CA ALA A 34 11.83 -9.61 -18.11
C ALA A 34 11.43 -10.16 -16.72
N ALA A 35 11.30 -9.30 -15.72
CA ALA A 35 11.05 -9.67 -14.34
C ALA A 35 9.58 -9.86 -13.97
N THR A 36 8.63 -9.53 -14.86
CA THR A 36 7.20 -9.71 -14.60
C THR A 36 6.68 -11.11 -14.97
N THR A 37 7.50 -11.91 -15.66
CA THR A 37 7.14 -13.23 -16.20
C THR A 37 6.52 -14.20 -15.18
N GLY A 38 7.00 -14.21 -13.93
CA GLY A 38 6.44 -15.04 -12.85
C GLY A 38 5.21 -14.44 -12.13
N TRP A 39 4.90 -13.16 -12.40
CA TRP A 39 3.84 -12.40 -11.75
C TRP A 39 2.77 -11.92 -12.73
N GLN A 40 2.75 -12.48 -13.95
CA GLN A 40 1.81 -12.06 -14.97
C GLN A 40 0.37 -12.12 -14.44
N PRO A 41 -0.42 -11.06 -14.68
CA PRO A 41 -1.80 -11.02 -14.23
C PRO A 41 -2.62 -12.06 -15.01
N ASN A 42 -3.64 -12.63 -14.36
CA ASN A 42 -4.70 -13.34 -15.07
C ASN A 42 -5.53 -12.32 -15.87
N THR A 43 -4.98 -11.85 -16.99
CA THR A 43 -5.69 -10.92 -17.85
C THR A 43 -6.89 -11.60 -18.47
N THR A 44 -8.03 -10.94 -18.39
CA THR A 44 -9.26 -11.37 -19.07
C THR A 44 -9.37 -10.63 -20.39
N LYS A 45 -10.03 -11.24 -21.39
CA LYS A 45 -10.37 -10.51 -22.63
C LYS A 45 -11.12 -9.23 -22.27
N GLY A 46 -10.55 -8.06 -22.62
CA GLY A 46 -11.15 -6.76 -22.30
C GLY A 46 -10.13 -5.62 -22.27
N ARG A 47 -10.61 -4.38 -22.13
CA ARG A 47 -9.76 -3.20 -21.99
C ARG A 47 -9.22 -3.09 -20.56
N PRO A 48 -8.01 -2.51 -20.36
CA PRO A 48 -7.53 -2.11 -19.04
C PRO A 48 -8.50 -1.17 -18.33
N ALA A 49 -8.54 -1.22 -17.00
CA ALA A 49 -9.32 -0.26 -16.21
C ALA A 49 -8.84 1.18 -16.44
N LEU A 50 -9.77 2.13 -16.52
CA LEU A 50 -9.44 3.56 -16.66
C LEU A 50 -8.62 4.07 -15.45
N HIS A 51 -8.89 3.52 -14.27
CA HIS A 51 -8.17 3.82 -13.03
C HIS A 51 -7.65 2.51 -12.44
N PRO A 52 -6.48 2.02 -12.88
CA PRO A 52 -5.91 0.79 -12.37
C PRO A 52 -5.52 0.93 -10.90
N ILE A 53 -5.58 -0.18 -10.18
CA ILE A 53 -5.16 -0.29 -8.79
C ILE A 53 -3.65 -0.07 -8.71
N LYS A 54 -3.21 0.71 -7.73
CA LYS A 54 -1.79 0.82 -7.35
C LYS A 54 -1.57 0.15 -6.00
N LEU A 55 -0.66 -0.80 -5.94
CA LEU A 55 -0.18 -1.47 -4.73
C LEU A 55 1.17 -0.87 -4.31
N LEU A 56 1.13 0.17 -3.49
CA LEU A 56 2.33 0.89 -3.05
C LEU A 56 2.91 0.26 -1.78
N LYS A 57 4.03 -0.45 -1.92
CA LYS A 57 4.70 -1.13 -0.80
C LYS A 57 5.81 -0.27 -0.18
N LEU A 58 5.42 0.62 0.72
CA LEU A 58 6.30 1.62 1.34
C LEU A 58 7.50 1.07 2.11
N HIS A 59 7.43 -0.18 2.55
CA HIS A 59 8.50 -0.85 3.30
C HIS A 59 9.25 -1.91 2.47
N GLY A 60 9.01 -2.00 1.17
CA GLY A 60 9.54 -3.10 0.36
C GLY A 60 8.65 -4.34 0.40
N SER A 61 9.15 -5.44 -0.15
CA SER A 61 8.36 -6.64 -0.41
C SER A 61 9.21 -7.89 -0.48
N MET A 62 8.64 -9.03 -0.09
CA MET A 62 9.31 -10.33 -0.22
C MET A 62 9.47 -10.81 -1.66
N ASN A 63 8.63 -10.35 -2.58
CA ASN A 63 8.79 -10.64 -4.01
C ASN A 63 9.76 -9.69 -4.72
N TRP A 64 10.44 -8.77 -4.04
CA TRP A 64 11.37 -7.85 -4.67
C TRP A 64 12.80 -8.42 -4.61
N ASP A 65 13.45 -8.53 -5.77
CA ASP A 65 14.88 -8.82 -5.89
C ASP A 65 15.63 -7.53 -6.20
N ARG A 66 16.36 -7.05 -5.21
CA ARG A 66 17.13 -5.79 -5.29
C ARG A 66 18.56 -6.02 -5.79
N THR A 67 18.99 -7.27 -5.93
CA THR A 67 20.36 -7.63 -6.34
C THR A 67 20.51 -7.82 -7.85
N ARG A 68 19.39 -8.01 -8.54
CA ARG A 68 19.34 -8.29 -9.98
C ARG A 68 18.84 -7.11 -10.82
N GLY A 69 18.53 -5.99 -10.17
CA GLY A 69 18.15 -4.77 -10.87
C GLY A 69 19.30 -4.25 -11.72
N SER A 70 19.01 -3.82 -12.95
CA SER A 70 19.93 -3.02 -13.74
C SER A 70 20.26 -1.73 -12.98
N SER A 71 21.41 -1.11 -13.25
CA SER A 71 21.92 0.10 -12.60
C SER A 71 21.02 1.34 -12.68
N ALA A 72 19.79 1.22 -13.20
CA ALA A 72 18.84 2.29 -13.49
C ALA A 72 17.57 2.25 -12.63
N GLY A 73 17.56 1.53 -11.50
CA GLY A 73 16.41 1.53 -10.58
C GLY A 73 15.29 0.56 -10.96
N ASP A 74 15.55 -0.35 -11.90
CA ASP A 74 14.63 -1.41 -12.29
C ASP A 74 14.54 -2.48 -11.20
N LEU A 75 13.32 -2.77 -10.76
CA LEU A 75 13.04 -3.79 -9.76
C LEU A 75 12.72 -5.13 -10.43
N VAL A 76 13.33 -6.20 -9.96
CA VAL A 76 13.04 -7.56 -10.44
C VAL A 76 12.09 -8.27 -9.48
N LEU A 77 11.05 -8.95 -9.97
CA LEU A 77 10.15 -9.74 -9.13
C LEU A 77 10.57 -11.21 -9.01
N ARG A 78 10.65 -11.71 -7.78
CA ARG A 78 10.96 -13.11 -7.47
C ARG A 78 9.74 -13.99 -7.76
N GLY A 79 9.87 -14.99 -8.64
CA GLY A 79 8.79 -15.96 -8.89
C GLY A 79 8.39 -16.78 -7.66
N ALA A 80 9.33 -17.03 -6.73
CA ALA A 80 9.10 -17.74 -5.48
C ALA A 80 9.43 -16.83 -4.27
N PRO A 81 8.51 -15.93 -3.87
CA PRO A 81 8.78 -14.88 -2.88
C PRO A 81 9.09 -15.39 -1.47
N TYR A 82 8.70 -16.63 -1.15
CA TYR A 82 8.95 -17.26 0.15
C TYR A 82 10.14 -18.23 0.13
N SER A 83 10.81 -18.40 -1.01
CA SER A 83 12.01 -19.25 -1.08
C SER A 83 13.17 -18.65 -0.27
N GLN A 84 14.00 -19.52 0.34
CA GLN A 84 15.15 -19.12 1.16
C GLN A 84 16.39 -18.77 0.30
N SER A 85 16.21 -18.07 -0.82
CA SER A 85 17.35 -17.54 -1.59
C SER A 85 18.05 -16.41 -0.84
N LYS A 86 19.36 -16.19 -1.11
CA LYS A 86 20.10 -15.03 -0.57
C LYS A 86 19.36 -13.73 -0.92
N ARG A 87 18.98 -12.96 0.12
CA ARG A 87 18.28 -11.66 0.00
C ARG A 87 19.26 -10.50 0.17
N ALA A 88 19.05 -9.42 -0.57
CA ALA A 88 19.77 -8.17 -0.29
C ALA A 88 19.34 -7.58 1.07
N PRO A 89 20.23 -6.88 1.79
CA PRO A 89 19.92 -6.24 3.08
C PRO A 89 18.75 -5.23 3.05
N ASN A 90 18.38 -4.71 1.86
CA ASN A 90 17.35 -3.68 1.66
C ASN A 90 16.06 -4.19 0.98
N GLU A 91 15.88 -5.50 0.84
CA GLU A 91 14.62 -6.08 0.30
C GLU A 91 13.46 -5.96 1.29
N VAL A 92 13.78 -6.00 2.57
CA VAL A 92 12.85 -5.93 3.68
C VAL A 92 13.31 -4.76 4.55
N VAL A 93 12.59 -3.64 4.48
CA VAL A 93 12.93 -2.41 5.20
C VAL A 93 12.17 -2.41 6.52
N PRO A 94 12.79 -2.77 7.67
CA PRO A 94 12.13 -2.70 8.97
C PRO A 94 11.53 -1.31 9.20
N PRO A 95 10.37 -1.19 9.88
CA PRO A 95 9.75 0.08 10.23
C PRO A 95 10.53 0.71 11.38
N VAL A 96 11.76 1.14 11.09
CA VAL A 96 12.67 1.81 12.02
C VAL A 96 12.95 3.22 11.51
N TRP A 97 13.17 4.13 12.47
CA TRP A 97 13.43 5.56 12.27
C TRP A 97 14.67 5.83 11.42
N ASP A 98 15.72 5.03 11.61
CA ASP A 98 16.97 5.13 10.90
C ASP A 98 16.91 4.26 9.64
N LYS A 99 16.27 4.77 8.59
CA LYS A 99 16.64 4.35 7.24
C LYS A 99 16.57 5.52 6.29
N SER A 100 17.62 5.61 5.49
CA SER A 100 17.77 6.46 4.33
C SER A 100 16.80 6.09 3.21
N VAL A 101 15.50 6.26 3.45
CA VAL A 101 14.48 6.23 2.38
C VAL A 101 14.91 7.12 1.22
N SER A 102 15.55 8.25 1.53
CA SER A 102 16.17 9.20 0.59
C SER A 102 17.32 8.62 -0.23
N ASP A 103 18.05 7.61 0.27
CA ASP A 103 19.20 7.02 -0.43
C ASP A 103 18.77 5.82 -1.30
N ASP A 104 17.52 5.37 -1.19
CA ASP A 104 16.93 4.35 -2.05
C ASP A 104 15.97 5.00 -3.05
N PRO A 105 16.36 5.15 -4.33
CA PRO A 105 15.55 5.82 -5.34
C PRO A 105 14.16 5.20 -5.52
N VAL A 106 14.03 3.88 -5.35
CA VAL A 106 12.75 3.17 -5.50
C VAL A 106 11.84 3.47 -4.32
N LEU A 107 12.36 3.43 -3.09
CA LEU A 107 11.56 3.82 -1.92
C LEU A 107 11.18 5.29 -2.00
N THR A 108 12.12 6.17 -2.35
CA THR A 108 11.83 7.60 -2.56
C THR A 108 10.68 7.80 -3.55
N ALA A 109 10.72 7.11 -4.71
CA ALA A 109 9.65 7.17 -5.69
C ALA A 109 8.30 6.66 -5.13
N LEU A 110 8.29 5.54 -4.40
CA LEU A 110 7.08 4.98 -3.78
C LEU A 110 6.47 5.91 -2.75
N TRP A 111 7.28 6.49 -1.86
CA TRP A 111 6.82 7.42 -0.84
C TRP A 111 6.27 8.70 -1.48
N LYS A 112 6.88 9.17 -2.58
CA LYS A 112 6.35 10.29 -3.37
C LYS A 112 5.00 9.94 -4.03
N GLU A 113 4.88 8.77 -4.64
CA GLU A 113 3.62 8.29 -5.23
C GLU A 113 2.51 8.16 -4.17
N ALA A 114 2.83 7.60 -2.99
CA ALA A 114 1.86 7.48 -1.91
C ALA A 114 1.40 8.84 -1.38
N ARG A 115 2.31 9.81 -1.31
CA ARG A 115 1.98 11.19 -0.93
C ARG A 115 0.98 11.83 -1.89
N VAL A 116 1.13 11.55 -3.19
CA VAL A 116 0.24 12.06 -4.25
C VAL A 116 -1.09 11.29 -4.30
N ALA A 117 -1.07 10.00 -4.00
CA ALA A 117 -2.25 9.12 -4.11
C ALA A 117 -3.17 9.21 -2.88
N LEU A 118 -2.63 9.24 -1.67
CA LEU A 118 -3.39 9.21 -0.41
C LEU A 118 -4.46 10.31 -0.24
N PRO A 119 -4.24 11.59 -0.63
CA PRO A 119 -5.27 12.61 -0.47
C PRO A 119 -6.41 12.45 -1.48
N ARG A 120 -6.26 11.59 -2.50
CA ARG A 120 -7.26 11.39 -3.55
C ARG A 120 -8.39 10.48 -3.07
N GLY A 121 -9.56 10.71 -3.63
CA GLY A 121 -10.73 9.89 -3.40
C GLY A 121 -11.48 10.24 -2.11
N PRO A 122 -12.78 9.97 -2.06
CA PRO A 122 -13.63 10.35 -0.93
C PRO A 122 -13.65 9.29 0.18
N VAL A 123 -13.10 8.09 -0.04
CA VAL A 123 -13.14 6.99 0.92
C VAL A 123 -11.72 6.60 1.33
N LEU A 124 -11.48 6.53 2.64
CA LEU A 124 -10.24 6.00 3.22
C LEU A 124 -10.55 4.75 4.04
N VAL A 125 -9.88 3.64 3.72
CA VAL A 125 -10.02 2.36 4.43
C VAL A 125 -8.70 1.99 5.08
N ALA A 126 -8.72 1.70 6.37
CA ALA A 126 -7.56 1.26 7.15
C ALA A 126 -7.83 -0.11 7.76
N ILE A 127 -6.97 -1.08 7.46
CA ILE A 127 -7.15 -2.48 7.83
C ILE A 127 -5.92 -2.95 8.61
N GLY A 128 -6.11 -3.39 9.86
CA GLY A 128 -5.05 -3.99 10.68
C GLY A 128 -3.91 -3.05 11.11
N TYR A 129 -3.99 -1.75 10.82
CA TYR A 129 -2.95 -0.80 11.20
C TYR A 129 -3.09 -0.36 12.66
N SER A 130 -2.07 -0.62 13.48
CA SER A 130 -2.09 -0.33 14.92
C SER A 130 -1.66 1.10 15.27
N VAL A 131 -1.19 1.88 14.29
CA VAL A 131 -0.62 3.23 14.49
C VAL A 131 0.47 3.21 15.58
N PRO A 132 1.53 2.39 15.44
CA PRO A 132 2.56 2.27 16.47
C PRO A 132 3.34 3.58 16.61
N GLN A 133 3.91 3.83 17.79
CA GLN A 133 4.67 5.04 18.02
C GLN A 133 5.95 5.11 17.15
N THR A 134 6.53 3.95 16.83
CA THR A 134 7.80 3.81 16.09
C THR A 134 7.67 4.05 14.58
N ASP A 135 6.47 4.00 14.01
CA ASP A 135 6.24 4.20 12.57
C ASP A 135 5.98 5.68 12.25
N LEU A 136 7.00 6.51 12.48
CA LEU A 136 6.87 7.97 12.39
C LEU A 136 6.63 8.45 10.95
N LEU A 137 7.27 7.83 9.96
CA LEU A 137 7.11 8.21 8.55
C LEU A 137 5.69 7.94 8.04
N SER A 138 5.13 6.75 8.26
CA SER A 138 3.76 6.44 7.81
C SER A 138 2.74 7.33 8.52
N ARG A 139 2.94 7.59 9.82
CA ARG A 139 2.08 8.50 10.58
C ARG A 139 2.12 9.92 10.03
N ALA A 140 3.32 10.43 9.74
CA ALA A 140 3.48 11.76 9.14
C ALA A 140 2.83 11.82 7.76
N LEU A 141 3.10 10.84 6.89
CA LEU A 141 2.52 10.75 5.55
C LEU A 141 0.98 10.79 5.58
N ILE A 142 0.35 9.94 6.40
CA ILE A 142 -1.11 9.85 6.48
C ILE A 142 -1.70 11.14 7.06
N ARG A 143 -1.09 11.68 8.12
CA ARG A 143 -1.56 12.91 8.76
C ARG A 143 -1.51 14.10 7.80
N VAL A 144 -0.40 14.27 7.08
CA VAL A 144 -0.26 15.39 6.14
C VAL A 144 -1.18 15.19 4.93
N ALA A 145 -1.29 13.97 4.40
CA ALA A 145 -2.23 13.69 3.31
C ALA A 145 -3.69 13.97 3.70
N ALA A 146 -4.08 13.68 4.94
CA ALA A 146 -5.41 14.03 5.43
C ALA A 146 -5.59 15.56 5.54
N ALA A 147 -4.60 16.27 6.08
CA ALA A 147 -4.66 17.72 6.29
C ALA A 147 -4.67 18.54 4.99
N GLU A 148 -4.02 18.05 3.93
CA GLU A 148 -3.94 18.75 2.63
C GLU A 148 -5.20 18.63 1.77
N ARG A 149 -6.20 17.87 2.21
CA ARG A 149 -7.48 17.81 1.51
C ARG A 149 -8.19 19.16 1.58
N SER A 150 -8.41 19.77 0.42
CA SER A 150 -9.23 20.98 0.24
C SER A 150 -10.66 20.77 0.75
N GLU A 151 -11.38 21.86 1.03
CA GLU A 151 -12.75 21.85 1.58
C GLU A 151 -13.76 21.06 0.73
N GLY A 152 -13.59 21.05 -0.60
CA GLY A 152 -14.39 20.24 -1.53
C GLY A 152 -13.91 18.79 -1.73
N GLN A 153 -12.84 18.37 -1.05
CA GLN A 153 -12.20 17.06 -1.19
C GLN A 153 -12.04 16.35 0.16
N LYS A 154 -12.86 16.71 1.15
CA LYS A 154 -12.93 16.00 2.42
C LYS A 154 -13.44 14.58 2.21
N LEU A 155 -13.11 13.71 3.17
CA LEU A 155 -13.54 12.32 3.15
C LEU A 155 -15.06 12.22 3.31
N SER A 156 -15.72 11.46 2.44
CA SER A 156 -17.08 11.00 2.70
C SER A 156 -17.11 9.85 3.70
N HIS A 157 -16.13 8.94 3.65
CA HIS A 157 -16.06 7.79 4.54
C HIS A 157 -14.64 7.52 5.07
N VAL A 158 -14.56 7.19 6.35
CA VAL A 158 -13.38 6.60 7.01
C VAL A 158 -13.79 5.24 7.55
N ILE A 159 -13.25 4.16 6.98
CA ILE A 159 -13.52 2.79 7.41
C ILE A 159 -12.28 2.26 8.12
N VAL A 160 -12.41 1.83 9.38
CA VAL A 160 -11.27 1.32 10.17
C VAL A 160 -11.60 -0.07 10.71
N ALA A 161 -10.92 -1.08 10.19
CA ALA A 161 -11.03 -2.47 10.62
C ALA A 161 -9.80 -2.88 11.44
N ASN A 162 -9.96 -2.91 12.77
CA ASN A 162 -8.90 -3.35 13.68
C ASN A 162 -9.55 -3.83 15.00
N PRO A 163 -9.22 -5.01 15.53
CA PRO A 163 -9.78 -5.47 16.81
C PRO A 163 -9.41 -4.56 18.00
N ASP A 164 -8.26 -3.90 17.97
CA ASP A 164 -7.83 -2.95 19.01
C ASP A 164 -8.58 -1.61 18.89
N VAL A 165 -9.46 -1.32 19.85
CA VAL A 165 -10.23 -0.07 19.93
C VAL A 165 -9.35 1.17 20.03
N ASP A 166 -8.22 1.09 20.73
CA ASP A 166 -7.31 2.21 20.85
C ASP A 166 -6.54 2.45 19.56
N ALA A 167 -6.22 1.39 18.80
CA ALA A 167 -5.69 1.53 17.45
C ALA A 167 -6.68 2.25 16.54
N ARG A 168 -7.97 1.88 16.56
CA ARG A 168 -9.01 2.56 15.79
C ARG A 168 -9.09 4.05 16.14
N ARG A 169 -9.16 4.37 17.43
CA ARG A 169 -9.17 5.76 17.93
C ARG A 169 -7.91 6.53 17.54
N ARG A 170 -6.72 5.92 17.61
CA ARG A 170 -5.47 6.56 17.17
C ARG A 170 -5.52 6.86 15.68
N PHE A 171 -6.03 5.95 14.86
CA PHE A 171 -6.14 6.14 13.42
C PHE A 171 -7.12 7.27 13.07
N ILE A 172 -8.33 7.23 13.63
CA ILE A 172 -9.35 8.27 13.43
C ILE A 172 -8.78 9.63 13.82
N ARG A 173 -8.11 9.72 14.98
CA ARG A 173 -7.43 10.96 15.43
C ARG A 173 -6.35 11.46 14.46
N MET A 174 -5.65 10.56 13.81
CA MET A 174 -4.59 10.91 12.86
C MET A 174 -5.14 11.52 11.57
N VAL A 175 -6.35 11.13 11.15
CA VAL A 175 -6.95 11.56 9.86
C VAL A 175 -7.99 12.68 9.98
N GLN A 176 -8.22 13.21 11.19
CA GLN A 176 -9.24 14.23 11.48
C GLN A 176 -9.18 15.45 10.56
N GLY A 177 -7.98 15.91 10.17
CA GLY A 177 -7.81 17.06 9.29
C GLY A 177 -8.43 16.88 7.90
N GLY A 178 -8.68 15.63 7.49
CA GLY A 178 -9.33 15.28 6.23
C GLY A 178 -10.84 15.06 6.35
N MET A 179 -11.43 15.26 7.52
CA MET A 179 -12.84 15.03 7.82
C MET A 179 -13.61 16.34 7.98
N ASP A 180 -14.91 16.30 7.78
CA ASP A 180 -15.86 17.37 8.11
C ASP A 180 -17.12 16.79 8.79
N SER A 181 -18.14 17.63 9.01
CA SER A 181 -19.40 17.21 9.62
C SER A 181 -20.21 16.20 8.80
N ARG A 182 -19.87 15.99 7.52
CA ARG A 182 -20.52 15.04 6.61
C ARG A 182 -19.76 13.72 6.51
N THR A 183 -18.54 13.63 7.04
CA THR A 183 -17.75 12.40 7.01
C THR A 183 -18.38 11.31 7.89
N SER A 184 -18.69 10.16 7.30
CA SER A 184 -19.12 8.97 8.01
C SER A 184 -17.92 8.14 8.46
N VAL A 185 -17.86 7.80 9.76
CA VAL A 185 -16.82 6.92 10.32
C VAL A 185 -17.42 5.56 10.62
N ILE A 186 -16.84 4.51 10.04
CA ILE A 186 -17.25 3.12 10.23
C ILE A 186 -16.12 2.38 10.95
N GLU A 187 -16.37 1.97 12.18
CA GLU A 187 -15.44 1.18 12.98
C GLU A 187 -15.83 -0.29 12.97
N LEU A 188 -14.89 -1.16 12.63
CA LEU A 188 -15.08 -2.60 12.56
C LEU A 188 -14.04 -3.30 13.43
N ASP A 189 -14.47 -4.30 14.19
CA ASP A 189 -13.60 -5.07 15.08
C ASP A 189 -12.98 -6.31 14.40
N SER A 190 -13.49 -6.69 13.23
CA SER A 190 -13.17 -7.96 12.59
C SER A 190 -13.24 -7.91 11.07
N PHE A 191 -12.51 -8.81 10.43
CA PHE A 191 -12.59 -8.99 8.97
C PHE A 191 -13.93 -9.58 8.52
N ALA A 192 -14.68 -10.23 9.41
CA ALA A 192 -16.02 -10.71 9.11
C ALA A 192 -16.98 -9.54 8.86
N GLN A 193 -16.98 -8.53 9.73
CA GLN A 193 -17.75 -7.31 9.53
C GLN A 193 -17.28 -6.53 8.30
N LEU A 194 -15.96 -6.45 8.08
CA LEU A 194 -15.41 -5.83 6.87
C LEU A 194 -15.92 -6.52 5.60
N ARG A 195 -15.94 -7.85 5.57
CA ARG A 195 -16.48 -8.61 4.44
C ARG A 195 -17.96 -8.31 4.20
N GLN A 196 -18.77 -8.18 5.25
CA GLN A 196 -20.20 -7.89 5.12
C GLN A 196 -20.47 -6.53 4.46
N LEU A 197 -19.57 -5.55 4.59
CA LEU A 197 -19.70 -4.26 3.88
C LEU A 197 -19.51 -4.36 2.36
N PHE A 198 -18.82 -5.41 1.89
CA PHE A 198 -18.49 -5.59 0.46
C PHE A 198 -19.14 -6.83 -0.14
N ALA A 199 -19.96 -7.55 0.63
CA ALA A 199 -20.72 -8.69 0.15
C ALA A 199 -22.05 -8.18 -0.41
N GLU A 200 -22.10 -8.00 -1.73
CA GLU A 200 -23.35 -8.03 -2.50
C GLU A 200 -23.70 -9.48 -2.84
#